data_AF-I1QPF2-F1
#
_entry.id   AF-I1QPF2-F1
#
_cell.length_a   1.000
_cell.length_b   1.000
_cell.length_c   1.000
_cell.angle_alpha   90.00
_cell.angle_beta   90.00
_cell.angle_gamma   90.00
#
_symmetry.space_group_name_H-M   'P 1'
#
loop_
_entity.id
_entity.type
_entity.pdbx_description
1 polymer ?
#
loop_
_entity_poly.entity_id
_entity_poly.type
_entity_poly.pdbx_seq_one_letter_code
_entity_poly.pdbx_strand_id
1 'polypeptide(L)'
;LEASQAINKALEALMDKRLTEASQANNKALDAVVVAAPPAKKSEIEHAMWKQRMFAFAALGMAEGDEKKLATASLAYKNVANAVLTAAPAEKFKVMEESFKVAARQATTKSFEFFLNISME
;
A
#
# COMPACT_ATOMS: atom_id res chain seq x y z
N LEU A 1 -15.78 23.30 24.23
CA LEU A 1 -16.30 21.92 24.03
C LEU A 1 -16.57 21.64 22.56
N GLU A 2 -17.37 22.47 21.88
CA GLU A 2 -17.70 22.30 20.46
C GLU A 2 -16.48 22.38 19.51
N ALA A 3 -15.56 23.33 19.74
CA ALA A 3 -14.35 23.44 18.91
C ALA A 3 -13.46 22.19 18.98
N SER A 4 -13.30 21.59 20.16
CA SER A 4 -12.52 20.35 20.33
C SER A 4 -13.18 19.14 19.65
N GLN A 5 -14.52 19.06 19.68
CA GLN A 5 -15.27 18.02 18.97
C GLN A 5 -15.14 18.16 17.45
N ALA A 6 -15.23 19.39 16.94
CA ALA A 6 -15.05 19.66 15.51
C ALA A 6 -13.64 19.28 15.02
N ILE A 7 -12.60 19.55 15.82
CA ILE A 7 -11.22 19.17 15.50
C ILE A 7 -11.05 17.65 15.46
N ASN A 8 -11.58 16.92 16.46
CA ASN A 8 -11.48 15.47 16.48
C ASN A 8 -12.18 14.82 15.28
N LYS A 9 -13.39 15.29 14.94
CA LYS A 9 -14.11 14.82 13.76
C LYS A 9 -13.37 15.12 12.45
N ALA A 10 -12.74 16.29 12.35
CA ALA A 10 -11.92 16.63 11.20
C ALA A 10 -10.66 15.74 11.09
N LEU A 11 -10.08 15.37 12.23
CA LEU A 11 -8.93 14.45 12.28
C LEU A 11 -9.30 13.04 11.84
N GLU A 12 -10.43 12.50 12.32
CA GLU A 12 -10.98 11.21 11.89
C GLU A 12 -11.23 11.20 10.37
N ALA A 13 -11.95 12.20 9.86
CA ALA A 13 -12.22 12.32 8.42
C ALA A 13 -10.94 12.44 7.58
N LEU A 14 -9.90 13.08 8.11
CA LEU A 14 -8.60 13.17 7.44
C LEU A 14 -7.89 11.81 7.40
N MET A 15 -7.94 11.04 8.49
CA MET A 15 -7.38 9.68 8.54
C MET A 15 -8.12 8.76 7.55
N ASP A 16 -9.45 8.76 7.53
CA ASP A 16 -10.26 7.98 6.60
C ASP A 16 -9.93 8.30 5.14
N LYS A 17 -9.77 9.60 4.83
CA LYS A 17 -9.37 10.06 3.50
C LYS A 17 -7.99 9.54 3.13
N ARG A 18 -6.99 9.64 4.04
CA ARG A 18 -5.62 9.14 3.81
C ARG A 18 -5.59 7.63 3.56
N LEU A 19 -6.37 6.87 4.33
CA LEU A 19 -6.51 5.42 4.18
C LEU A 19 -7.13 5.07 2.82
N THR A 20 -8.21 5.74 2.45
CA THR A 20 -8.93 5.54 1.19
C THR A 20 -8.04 5.84 -0.01
N GLU A 21 -7.38 6.99 -0.03
CA GLU A 21 -6.51 7.40 -1.13
C GLU A 21 -5.31 6.46 -1.31
N ALA A 22 -4.67 6.05 -0.21
CA ALA A 22 -3.53 5.13 -0.28
C ALA A 22 -3.97 3.75 -0.80
N SER A 23 -5.10 3.25 -0.33
CA SER A 23 -5.66 1.96 -0.78
C SER A 23 -6.00 2.00 -2.28
N GLN A 24 -6.63 3.07 -2.75
CA GLN A 24 -6.94 3.26 -4.17
C GLN A 24 -5.68 3.36 -5.03
N ALA A 25 -4.67 4.12 -4.61
CA ALA A 25 -3.40 4.25 -5.33
C ALA A 25 -2.69 2.91 -5.48
N ASN A 26 -2.61 2.13 -4.39
CA ASN A 26 -2.03 0.80 -4.39
C ASN A 26 -2.78 -0.15 -5.34
N ASN A 27 -4.10 -0.21 -5.24
CA ASN A 27 -4.91 -1.08 -6.11
C ASN A 27 -4.70 -0.76 -7.59
N LYS A 28 -4.68 0.52 -7.94
CA LYS A 28 -4.41 0.98 -9.30
C LYS A 28 -3.02 0.57 -9.79
N ALA A 29 -2.00 0.70 -8.95
CA ALA A 29 -0.64 0.27 -9.31
C ALA A 29 -0.56 -1.25 -9.52
N LEU A 30 -1.21 -2.03 -8.64
CA LEU A 30 -1.28 -3.49 -8.73
C LEU A 30 -2.02 -3.95 -10.00
N ASP A 31 -3.13 -3.30 -10.35
CA ASP A 31 -3.85 -3.57 -11.61
C ASP A 31 -2.97 -3.26 -12.84
N ALA A 32 -2.20 -2.17 -12.80
CA ALA A 32 -1.30 -1.82 -13.90
C ALA A 32 -0.18 -2.86 -14.08
N VAL A 33 0.27 -3.52 -13.02
CA VAL A 33 1.23 -4.64 -13.09
C VAL A 33 0.58 -5.85 -13.77
N VAL A 34 -0.65 -6.21 -13.38
CA VAL A 34 -1.40 -7.32 -14.01
C VAL A 34 -1.64 -7.06 -15.50
N VAL A 35 -2.02 -5.83 -15.86
CA VAL A 35 -2.24 -5.45 -17.27
C VAL A 35 -0.95 -5.55 -18.09
N ALA A 36 0.20 -5.22 -17.50
CA ALA A 36 1.49 -5.29 -18.16
C ALA A 36 2.08 -6.71 -18.21
N ALA A 37 1.45 -7.70 -17.54
CA ALA A 37 1.95 -9.06 -17.46
C ALA A 37 1.97 -9.76 -18.83
N PRO A 38 3.06 -10.45 -19.20
CA PRO A 38 3.07 -11.35 -20.34
C PRO A 38 1.99 -12.44 -20.20
N PRO A 39 1.28 -12.85 -21.26
CA PRO A 39 0.21 -13.83 -21.17
C PRO A 39 0.62 -15.13 -20.46
N ALA A 40 1.83 -15.62 -20.73
CA ALA A 40 2.37 -16.84 -20.14
C ALA A 40 2.57 -16.77 -18.61
N LYS A 41 2.67 -15.57 -18.02
CA LYS A 41 2.90 -15.35 -16.58
C LYS A 41 1.71 -14.68 -15.87
N LYS A 42 0.61 -14.42 -16.59
CA LYS A 42 -0.47 -13.57 -16.11
C LYS A 42 -1.12 -14.09 -14.82
N SER A 43 -1.41 -15.39 -14.74
CA SER A 43 -2.03 -15.99 -13.54
C SER A 43 -1.11 -15.92 -12.31
N GLU A 44 0.20 -16.14 -12.49
CA GLU A 44 1.19 -16.01 -11.42
C GLU A 44 1.27 -14.57 -10.91
N ILE A 45 1.33 -13.61 -11.83
CA ILE A 45 1.39 -12.18 -11.49
C ILE A 45 0.08 -11.73 -10.84
N GLU A 46 -1.09 -12.18 -11.29
CA GLU A 46 -2.38 -11.89 -10.64
C GLU A 46 -2.40 -12.37 -9.19
N HIS A 47 -1.96 -13.60 -8.94
CA HIS A 47 -1.88 -14.14 -7.59
C HIS A 47 -0.88 -13.36 -6.71
N ALA A 48 0.30 -13.03 -7.24
CA ALA A 48 1.28 -12.21 -6.53
C ALA A 48 0.72 -10.81 -6.20
N MET A 49 0.02 -10.16 -7.13
CA MET A 49 -0.58 -8.84 -6.90
C MET A 49 -1.73 -8.91 -5.88
N TRP A 50 -2.50 -9.99 -5.86
CA TRP A 50 -3.49 -10.20 -4.80
C TRP A 50 -2.84 -10.28 -3.41
N LYS A 51 -1.73 -11.02 -3.26
CA LYS A 51 -0.97 -11.05 -1.99
C LYS A 51 -0.48 -9.67 -1.58
N GLN A 52 0.07 -8.90 -2.53
CA GLN A 52 0.51 -7.53 -2.29
C GLN A 52 -0.65 -6.58 -1.88
N ARG A 53 -1.87 -6.77 -2.40
CA ARG A 53 -3.06 -6.03 -1.92
C ARG A 53 -3.31 -6.28 -0.45
N MET A 54 -3.32 -7.55 -0.05
CA MET A 54 -3.58 -7.93 1.34
C MET A 54 -2.50 -7.38 2.28
N PHE A 55 -1.24 -7.34 1.84
CA PHE A 55 -0.16 -6.71 2.62
C PHE A 55 -0.36 -5.21 2.81
N ALA A 56 -0.62 -4.47 1.73
CA ALA A 56 -0.84 -3.03 1.85
C ALA A 56 -2.05 -2.71 2.72
N PHE A 57 -3.14 -3.48 2.58
CA PHE A 57 -4.32 -3.35 3.43
C PHE A 57 -3.99 -3.57 4.91
N ALA A 58 -3.31 -4.67 5.24
CA ALA A 58 -2.92 -4.98 6.61
C ALA A 58 -1.98 -3.91 7.20
N ALA A 59 -0.99 -3.45 6.44
CA ALA A 59 -0.05 -2.43 6.89
C ALA A 59 -0.74 -1.08 7.16
N LEU A 60 -1.69 -0.68 6.31
CA LEU A 60 -2.47 0.53 6.52
C LEU A 60 -3.44 0.39 7.70
N GLY A 61 -4.10 -0.77 7.86
CA GLY A 61 -4.98 -1.06 9.00
C GLY A 61 -4.23 -1.13 10.34
N MET A 62 -3.01 -1.66 10.38
CA MET A 62 -2.16 -1.65 11.59
C MET A 62 -1.73 -0.22 12.01
N ALA A 63 -1.81 0.73 11.08
CA ALA A 63 -1.54 2.14 11.34
C ALA A 63 -2.82 2.94 11.69
N GLU A 64 -4.00 2.33 11.56
CA GLU A 64 -5.30 2.96 11.82
C GLU A 64 -5.43 3.36 13.29
N GLY A 65 -5.99 4.55 13.54
CA GLY A 65 -6.11 5.13 14.88
C GLY A 65 -4.85 5.85 15.40
N ASP A 66 -3.70 5.75 14.71
CA ASP A 66 -2.51 6.55 14.97
C ASP A 66 -2.23 7.44 13.76
N GLU A 67 -2.60 8.72 13.88
CA GLU A 67 -2.52 9.68 12.78
C GLU A 67 -1.13 9.78 12.17
N LYS A 68 -0.07 9.71 12.99
CA LYS A 68 1.31 9.81 12.52
C LYS A 68 1.71 8.55 11.76
N LYS A 69 1.41 7.37 12.30
CA LYS A 69 1.70 6.11 11.60
C LYS A 69 0.92 6.00 10.30
N LEU A 70 -0.36 6.36 10.30
CA LEU A 70 -1.18 6.31 9.10
C LEU A 70 -0.68 7.31 8.05
N ALA A 71 -0.29 8.53 8.45
CA ALA A 71 0.32 9.48 7.53
C ALA A 71 1.60 8.93 6.88
N THR A 72 2.50 8.34 7.67
CA THR A 72 3.74 7.74 7.18
C THR A 72 3.47 6.56 6.24
N ALA A 73 2.62 5.62 6.65
CA ALA A 73 2.28 4.45 5.86
C ALA A 73 1.58 4.84 4.54
N SER A 74 0.55 5.69 4.60
CA SER A 74 -0.15 6.18 3.42
C SER A 74 0.78 6.88 2.45
N LEU A 75 1.72 7.71 2.93
CA LEU A 75 2.68 8.39 2.07
C LEU A 75 3.65 7.41 1.41
N ALA A 76 4.22 6.47 2.18
CA ALA A 76 5.15 5.47 1.65
C ALA A 76 4.51 4.64 0.54
N TYR A 77 3.31 4.13 0.77
CA TYR A 77 2.58 3.34 -0.22
C TYR A 77 2.14 4.17 -1.45
N LYS A 78 1.70 5.43 -1.27
CA LYS A 78 1.39 6.32 -2.41
C LYS A 78 2.62 6.58 -3.29
N ASN A 79 3.79 6.81 -2.68
CA ASN A 79 5.03 7.05 -3.42
C ASN A 79 5.43 5.82 -4.24
N VAL A 80 5.32 4.64 -3.66
CA VAL A 80 5.61 3.38 -4.33
C VAL A 80 4.62 3.09 -5.46
N ALA A 81 3.33 3.27 -5.20
CA ALA A 81 2.29 3.13 -6.23
C ALA A 81 2.57 4.05 -7.44
N ASN A 82 3.00 5.29 -7.18
CA ASN A 82 3.39 6.20 -8.25
C ASN A 82 4.61 5.70 -9.03
N ALA A 83 5.65 5.21 -8.35
CA ALA A 83 6.84 4.66 -9.01
C ALA A 83 6.48 3.50 -9.97
N VAL A 84 5.61 2.58 -9.52
CA VAL A 84 5.11 1.46 -10.34
C VAL A 84 4.32 1.95 -11.55
N LEU A 85 3.46 2.96 -11.37
CA LEU A 85 2.71 3.54 -12.47
C LEU A 85 3.61 4.22 -13.51
N THR A 86 4.71 4.85 -13.08
CA THR A 86 5.70 5.49 -13.97
C THR A 86 6.67 4.52 -14.64
N ALA A 87 6.87 3.32 -14.10
CA ALA A 87 7.80 2.34 -14.65
C ALA A 87 7.36 1.85 -16.03
N ALA A 88 8.33 1.48 -16.87
CA ALA A 88 8.06 0.81 -18.15
C ALA A 88 7.27 -0.49 -17.91
N PRO A 89 6.36 -0.91 -18.83
CA PRO A 89 5.49 -2.08 -18.62
C PRO A 89 6.21 -3.33 -18.14
N ALA A 90 7.33 -3.69 -18.77
CA ALA A 90 8.12 -4.87 -18.42
C ALA A 90 8.77 -4.79 -17.02
N GLU A 91 9.00 -3.59 -16.51
CA GLU A 91 9.64 -3.35 -15.21
C GLU A 91 8.64 -3.20 -14.06
N LYS A 92 7.35 -3.01 -14.34
CA LYS A 92 6.34 -2.72 -13.30
C LYS A 92 6.30 -3.78 -12.21
N PHE A 93 6.35 -5.05 -12.58
CA PHE A 93 6.33 -6.16 -11.61
C PHE A 93 7.54 -6.12 -10.69
N LYS A 94 8.75 -5.99 -11.25
CA LYS A 94 9.99 -5.89 -10.48
C LYS A 94 10.00 -4.67 -9.55
N VAL A 95 9.65 -3.50 -10.09
CA VAL A 95 9.56 -2.26 -9.31
C VAL A 95 8.59 -2.47 -8.16
N MET A 96 7.43 -3.11 -8.39
CA MET A 96 6.46 -3.38 -7.35
C MET A 96 7.02 -4.23 -6.20
N GLU A 97 7.63 -5.37 -6.51
CA GLU A 97 8.17 -6.29 -5.51
C GLU A 97 9.26 -5.63 -4.65
N GLU A 98 10.18 -4.92 -5.27
CA GLU A 98 11.30 -4.28 -4.57
C GLU A 98 10.83 -3.15 -3.66
N SER A 99 9.88 -2.34 -4.14
CA SER A 99 9.47 -1.11 -3.47
C SER A 99 8.37 -1.32 -2.41
N PHE A 100 7.46 -2.30 -2.56
CA PHE A 100 6.48 -2.61 -1.51
C PHE A 100 7.14 -3.09 -0.22
N LYS A 101 8.25 -3.84 -0.33
CA LYS A 101 9.07 -4.22 0.84
C LYS A 101 9.63 -3.01 1.58
N VAL A 102 10.06 -1.98 0.83
CA VAL A 102 10.54 -0.71 1.40
C VAL A 102 9.40 0.05 2.07
N ALA A 103 8.23 0.13 1.44
CA ALA A 103 7.06 0.77 2.04
C ALA A 103 6.63 0.07 3.35
N ALA A 104 6.61 -1.26 3.38
CA ALA A 104 6.28 -2.04 4.58
C ALA A 104 7.25 -1.76 5.75
N ARG A 105 8.54 -1.58 5.47
CA ARG A 105 9.56 -1.16 6.46
C ARG A 105 9.32 0.26 6.98
N GLN A 106 8.96 1.17 6.08
CA GLN A 106 8.73 2.57 6.43
C GLN A 106 7.43 2.76 7.23
N ALA A 107 6.42 1.92 6.99
CA ALA A 107 5.14 1.98 7.69
C ALA A 107 5.31 1.62 9.19
N THR A 108 5.78 0.41 9.52
CA THR A 108 6.07 -0.02 10.89
C THR A 108 6.99 -1.27 10.91
N THR A 109 7.64 -1.54 12.04
CA THR A 109 8.36 -2.81 12.26
C THR A 109 7.42 -4.03 12.16
N LYS A 110 6.21 -3.93 12.71
CA LYS A 110 5.22 -5.03 12.70
C LYS A 110 4.71 -5.35 11.29
N SER A 111 4.47 -4.33 10.46
CA SER A 111 4.08 -4.53 9.06
C SER A 111 5.20 -5.18 8.25
N PHE A 112 6.46 -4.86 8.55
CA PHE A 112 7.59 -5.51 7.91
C PHE A 112 7.77 -6.96 8.35
N GLU A 113 7.61 -7.27 9.63
CA GLU A 113 7.62 -8.64 10.15
C GLU A 113 6.49 -9.48 9.53
N PHE A 114 5.28 -8.92 9.46
CA PHE A 114 4.13 -9.55 8.80
C PHE A 114 4.41 -9.86 7.33
N PHE A 115 4.99 -8.90 6.60
CA PHE A 115 5.39 -9.08 5.20
C PHE A 115 6.41 -10.22 5.04
N LEU A 116 7.42 -10.29 5.91
CA LEU A 116 8.42 -11.36 5.88
C LEU A 116 7.78 -12.73 6.13
N ASN A 117 6.92 -12.85 7.14
CA ASN A 117 6.35 -14.13 7.54
C ASN A 117 5.55 -14.80 6.42
N ILE A 118 4.77 -14.03 5.65
CA ILE A 118 3.92 -14.57 4.58
C ILE A 118 4.66 -14.65 3.23
N SER A 119 5.74 -13.88 3.04
CA SER A 119 6.57 -13.99 1.82
C SER A 119 7.49 -15.22 1.81
N MET A 120 7.62 -15.92 2.95
CA MET A 120 8.41 -17.14 3.11
C MET A 120 7.60 -18.44 2.95
N GLU A 121 6.28 -18.34 2.74
CA GLU A 121 5.37 -19.44 2.38
C GLU A 121 5.15 -19.53 0.87
#